data_AF-A0A924NN44-F1
#
_entry.id   AF-A0A924NN44-F1
#
_cell.length_a   1.000
_cell.length_b   1.000
_cell.length_c   1.000
_cell.angle_alpha   90.00
_cell.angle_beta   90.00
_cell.angle_gamma   90.00
#
_symmetry.space_group_name_H-M   'P 1'
#
loop_
_entity.id
_entity.type
_entity.pdbx_description
1 polymer ?
#
loop_
_entity_poly.entity_id
_entity_poly.type
_entity_poly.pdbx_seq_one_letter_code
_entity_poly.pdbx_strand_id
1 'polypeptide(L)'
;RPVRWRGGAPWLAAPFLALLSWATYLHHLSGDWLRWQHAQAVGWGRHLTGPVQALQATYDASRSPSLGAEYHWSFRAEIVAVGVGVLGTAVLLGRRRWAEATYVGLSVGALATSTYYLSVARATLLWFPLWLLLAEAAGRRRWVHPVYLAVSAPLMVVVVLTFTAGRWVG
;
A
#
# COMPACT_ATOMS: atom_id res chain seq x y z
N ARG A 1 -22.76 -7.60 -25.48
CA ARG A 1 -24.03 -7.68 -24.71
C ARG A 1 -23.78 -7.07 -23.32
N PRO A 2 -24.54 -6.09 -22.84
CA PRO A 2 -24.33 -5.55 -21.50
C PRO A 2 -24.74 -6.61 -20.48
N VAL A 3 -23.80 -7.06 -19.66
CA VAL A 3 -24.08 -7.95 -18.52
C VAL A 3 -24.95 -7.17 -17.55
N ARG A 4 -26.23 -7.52 -17.46
CA ARG A 4 -27.16 -6.93 -16.49
C ARG A 4 -26.92 -7.56 -15.12
N TRP A 5 -26.12 -6.91 -14.29
CA TRP A 5 -25.86 -7.27 -12.88
C TRP A 5 -27.07 -7.03 -11.95
N ARG A 6 -28.27 -7.50 -12.32
CA ARG A 6 -29.51 -7.17 -11.60
C ARG A 6 -29.72 -7.89 -10.26
N GLY A 7 -28.73 -8.64 -9.75
CA GLY A 7 -28.78 -9.28 -8.43
C GLY A 7 -27.47 -9.22 -7.63
N GLY A 8 -26.46 -8.49 -8.10
CA GLY A 8 -25.12 -8.48 -7.50
C GLY A 8 -24.91 -7.48 -6.36
N ALA A 9 -25.76 -6.46 -6.25
CA ALA A 9 -25.62 -5.38 -5.27
C ALA A 9 -25.47 -5.85 -3.81
N PRO A 10 -26.27 -6.82 -3.28
CA PRO A 10 -26.09 -7.27 -1.91
C PRO A 10 -24.75 -7.99 -1.68
N TRP A 11 -24.15 -8.61 -2.70
CA TRP A 11 -22.85 -9.26 -2.58
C TRP A 11 -21.70 -8.27 -2.37
N LEU A 12 -21.88 -6.99 -2.72
CA LEU A 12 -20.91 -5.94 -2.40
C LEU A 12 -20.82 -5.69 -0.89
N ALA A 13 -21.86 -6.04 -0.12
CA ALA A 13 -21.85 -5.92 1.34
C ALA A 13 -21.13 -7.09 2.05
N ALA A 14 -20.95 -8.23 1.38
CA ALA A 14 -20.36 -9.44 1.96
C ALA A 14 -19.01 -9.22 2.68
N PRO A 15 -18.01 -8.51 2.11
CA PRO A 15 -16.74 -8.27 2.83
C PRO A 15 -16.93 -7.38 4.07
N PHE A 16 -17.91 -6.47 4.05
CA PHE A 16 -18.21 -5.61 5.21
C PHE A 16 -18.90 -6.39 6.33
N LEU A 17 -19.68 -7.42 6.01
CA LEU A 17 -20.28 -8.29 7.02
C LEU A 17 -19.20 -8.99 7.84
N ALA A 18 -18.17 -9.54 7.20
CA ALA A 18 -17.06 -10.17 7.92
C ALA A 18 -16.35 -9.18 8.87
N LEU A 19 -16.07 -7.96 8.40
CA LEU A 19 -15.47 -6.90 9.22
C LEU A 19 -16.38 -6.49 10.39
N LEU A 20 -17.68 -6.33 10.14
CA LEU A 20 -18.66 -5.96 11.17
C LEU A 20 -18.85 -7.08 12.19
N SER A 21 -18.92 -8.34 11.75
CA SER A 21 -18.98 -9.52 12.62
C SER A 21 -17.75 -9.61 13.52
N TRP A 22 -16.56 -9.31 12.99
CA TRP A 22 -15.34 -9.29 13.81
C TRP A 22 -15.32 -8.12 14.80
N ALA A 23 -15.69 -6.92 14.35
CA ALA A 23 -15.75 -5.73 15.21
C ALA A 23 -16.79 -5.89 16.34
N THR A 24 -17.96 -6.45 16.03
CA THR A 24 -19.02 -6.76 17.01
C THR A 24 -18.54 -7.82 18.00
N TYR A 25 -17.88 -8.88 17.55
CA TYR A 25 -17.27 -9.88 18.43
C TYR A 25 -16.27 -9.26 19.40
N LEU A 26 -15.35 -8.43 18.91
CA LEU A 26 -14.40 -7.73 19.78
C LEU A 26 -15.10 -6.77 20.75
N HIS A 27 -16.10 -6.03 20.28
CA HIS A 27 -16.88 -5.14 21.12
C HIS A 27 -17.62 -5.90 22.23
N HIS A 28 -18.19 -7.08 21.94
CA HIS A 28 -18.82 -7.92 22.96
C HIS A 28 -17.85 -8.38 24.04
N LEU A 29 -16.58 -8.62 23.70
CA LEU A 29 -15.56 -9.04 24.65
C LEU A 29 -14.95 -7.89 25.46
N SER A 30 -14.88 -6.68 24.90
CA SER A 30 -14.13 -5.56 25.50
C SER A 30 -14.92 -4.28 25.77
N GLY A 31 -16.16 -4.18 25.29
CA GLY A 31 -16.97 -2.96 25.35
C GLY A 31 -16.51 -1.83 24.42
N ASP A 32 -15.57 -2.09 23.50
CA ASP A 32 -14.88 -1.06 22.71
C ASP A 32 -14.93 -1.40 21.21
N TRP A 33 -15.56 -0.56 20.41
CA TRP A 33 -15.68 -0.73 18.95
C TRP A 33 -14.33 -0.60 18.22
N LEU A 34 -13.39 0.13 18.80
CA LEU A 34 -12.06 0.36 18.24
C LEU A 34 -11.01 -0.54 18.89
N ARG A 35 -11.43 -1.63 19.53
CA ARG A 35 -10.54 -2.52 20.29
C ARG A 35 -9.33 -3.00 19.50
N TRP A 36 -9.51 -3.28 18.21
CA TRP A 36 -8.41 -3.65 17.31
C TRP A 36 -7.42 -2.51 17.10
N GLN A 37 -7.90 -1.28 16.86
CA GLN A 37 -7.05 -0.09 16.70
C GLN A 37 -6.29 0.21 18.00
N HIS A 38 -6.95 0.14 19.16
CA HIS A 38 -6.29 0.32 20.45
C HIS A 38 -5.28 -0.80 20.75
N ALA A 39 -5.54 -2.04 20.33
CA ALA A 39 -4.55 -3.12 20.42
C ALA A 39 -3.32 -2.84 19.56
N GLN A 40 -3.49 -2.30 18.35
CA GLN A 40 -2.39 -1.89 17.47
C GLN A 40 -1.59 -0.74 18.09
N ALA A 41 -2.25 0.25 18.70
CA ALA A 41 -1.59 1.34 19.40
C ALA A 41 -0.74 0.83 20.57
N VAL A 42 -1.29 -0.02 21.44
CA VAL A 42 -0.59 -0.52 22.63
C VAL A 42 0.50 -1.53 22.27
N GLY A 43 0.21 -2.47 21.37
CA GLY A 43 1.15 -3.56 21.05
C GLY A 43 2.24 -3.16 20.06
N TRP A 44 1.97 -2.18 19.19
CA TRP A 44 2.82 -1.86 18.04
C TRP A 44 3.11 -0.36 17.87
N GLY A 45 2.60 0.51 18.76
CA GLY A 45 2.77 1.96 18.64
C GLY A 45 2.11 2.56 17.39
N ARG A 46 1.11 1.86 16.83
CA ARG A 46 0.44 2.27 15.58
C ARG A 46 -0.81 3.10 15.87
N HIS A 47 -0.75 4.35 15.48
CA HIS A 47 -1.84 5.32 15.61
C HIS A 47 -2.29 5.74 14.23
N LEU A 48 -3.57 6.11 14.13
CA LEU A 48 -4.07 6.80 12.95
C LEU A 48 -3.51 8.22 12.99
N THR A 49 -2.74 8.58 11.97
CA THR A 49 -2.12 9.91 11.83
C THR A 49 -2.46 10.48 10.47
N GLY A 50 -2.38 11.81 10.35
CA GLY A 50 -2.55 12.44 9.05
C GLY A 50 -1.40 12.08 8.10
N PRO A 51 -1.64 12.11 6.78
CA PRO A 51 -0.66 11.64 5.79
C PRO A 51 0.63 12.48 5.76
N VAL A 52 0.56 13.76 6.12
CA VAL A 52 1.76 14.62 6.21
C VAL A 52 2.60 14.25 7.43
N GLN A 53 1.96 13.99 8.57
CA GLN A 53 2.67 13.57 9.78
C GLN A 53 3.30 12.18 9.58
N ALA A 54 2.59 11.24 8.95
CA ALA A 54 3.12 9.94 8.59
C ALA A 54 4.33 10.04 7.65
N LEU A 55 4.27 10.93 6.65
CA LEU A 55 5.40 11.20 5.75
C LEU A 55 6.61 11.73 6.51
N GLN A 56 6.42 12.72 7.38
CA GLN A 56 7.49 13.31 8.19
C GLN A 56 8.13 12.26 9.11
N ALA A 57 7.31 11.51 9.86
CA ALA A 57 7.80 10.46 10.73
C ALA A 57 8.59 9.38 9.96
N THR A 58 8.11 8.98 8.79
CA THR A 58 8.80 8.01 7.91
C THR A 58 10.11 8.58 7.37
N TYR A 59 10.09 9.85 6.97
CA TYR A 59 11.26 10.57 6.46
C TYR A 59 12.35 10.69 7.54
N ASP A 60 11.98 11.03 8.76
CA ASP A 60 12.90 11.13 9.89
C ASP A 60 13.46 9.75 10.27
N ALA A 61 12.60 8.72 10.33
CA ALA A 61 13.03 7.34 10.56
C ALA A 61 14.03 6.86 9.50
N SER A 62 13.87 7.28 8.23
CA SER A 62 14.79 6.93 7.14
C SER A 62 16.21 7.53 7.24
N ARG A 63 16.43 8.41 8.23
CA ARG A 63 17.72 9.05 8.54
C ARG A 63 18.12 8.91 9.99
N SER A 64 17.35 8.20 10.80
CA SER A 64 17.58 8.12 12.23
C SER A 64 18.94 7.46 12.50
N PRO A 65 19.88 8.10 13.22
CA PRO A 65 21.16 7.50 13.56
C PRO A 65 21.03 6.24 14.42
N SER A 66 19.88 6.07 15.09
CA SER A 66 19.58 4.89 15.92
C SER A 66 19.17 3.64 15.13
N LEU A 67 18.96 3.77 13.82
CA LEU A 67 18.54 2.68 12.93
C LEU A 67 19.66 2.30 11.97
N GLY A 68 19.75 1.00 11.66
CA GLY A 68 20.71 0.49 10.67
C GLY A 68 20.34 0.87 9.23
N ALA A 69 21.30 0.71 8.32
CA ALA A 69 21.16 1.10 6.91
C ALA A 69 19.99 0.38 6.21
N GLU A 70 19.73 -0.86 6.59
CA GLU A 70 18.61 -1.67 6.11
C GLU A 70 17.24 -1.04 6.40
N TYR A 71 17.06 -0.47 7.60
CA TYR A 71 15.84 0.25 7.96
C TYR A 71 15.72 1.56 7.17
N HIS A 72 16.83 2.29 6.99
CA HIS A 72 16.83 3.52 6.19
C HIS A 72 16.37 3.25 4.75
N TRP A 73 16.90 2.18 4.13
CA TRP A 73 16.48 1.78 2.79
C TRP A 73 15.04 1.33 2.74
N SER A 74 14.57 0.56 3.73
CA SER A 74 13.17 0.13 3.84
C SER A 74 12.23 1.35 3.87
N PHE A 75 12.45 2.31 4.78
CA PHE A 75 11.60 3.50 4.86
C PHE A 75 11.64 4.37 3.58
N ARG A 76 12.80 4.47 2.91
CA ARG A 76 12.89 5.17 1.62
C ARG A 76 12.06 4.46 0.54
N ALA A 77 12.11 3.13 0.50
CA ALA A 77 11.31 2.34 -0.42
C ALA A 77 9.80 2.54 -0.16
N GLU A 78 9.38 2.62 1.11
CA GLU A 78 8.00 2.90 1.49
C GLU A 78 7.54 4.30 1.02
N ILE A 79 8.39 5.33 1.17
CA ILE A 79 8.11 6.69 0.66
C ILE A 79 7.94 6.68 -0.87
N VAL A 80 8.84 5.99 -1.58
CA VAL A 80 8.75 5.85 -3.04
C VAL A 80 7.47 5.12 -3.42
N ALA A 81 7.10 4.06 -2.71
CA ALA A 81 5.88 3.28 -2.96
C ALA A 81 4.60 4.11 -2.76
N VAL A 82 4.53 4.93 -1.71
CA VAL A 82 3.43 5.89 -1.54
C VAL A 82 3.39 6.87 -2.71
N GLY A 83 4.54 7.43 -3.11
CA GLY A 83 4.64 8.30 -4.27
C GLY A 83 4.10 7.67 -5.56
N VAL A 84 4.49 6.43 -5.85
CA VAL A 84 3.98 5.65 -6.98
C VAL A 84 2.47 5.45 -6.90
N GLY A 85 1.95 5.14 -5.71
CA GLY A 85 0.51 4.97 -5.49
C GLY A 85 -0.28 6.26 -5.69
N VAL A 86 0.21 7.40 -5.17
CA VAL A 86 -0.40 8.72 -5.34
C VAL A 86 -0.40 9.14 -6.82
N LEU A 87 0.74 9.04 -7.50
CA LEU A 87 0.86 9.37 -8.92
C LEU A 87 -0.03 8.47 -9.78
N GLY A 88 0.00 7.16 -9.52
CA GLY A 88 -0.85 6.19 -10.19
C GLY A 88 -2.34 6.50 -10.01
N THR A 89 -2.76 6.82 -8.79
CA THR A 89 -4.14 7.24 -8.49
C THR A 89 -4.51 8.51 -9.26
N ALA A 90 -3.65 9.53 -9.27
CA ALA A 90 -3.88 10.76 -10.02
C ALA A 90 -4.02 10.51 -11.54
N VAL A 91 -3.17 9.65 -12.11
CA VAL A 91 -3.26 9.24 -13.52
C VAL A 91 -4.58 8.51 -13.81
N LEU A 92 -5.00 7.61 -12.93
CA LEU A 92 -6.28 6.89 -13.07
C LEU A 92 -7.48 7.84 -12.99
N LEU A 93 -7.45 8.79 -12.05
CA LEU A 93 -8.47 9.85 -11.93
C LEU A 93 -8.52 10.72 -13.19
N GLY A 94 -7.36 11.17 -13.68
CA GLY A 94 -7.26 11.95 -14.92
C GLY A 94 -7.77 11.20 -16.16
N ARG A 95 -7.60 9.87 -16.18
CA ARG A 95 -8.16 8.97 -17.20
C ARG A 95 -9.60 8.53 -16.93
N ARG A 96 -10.24 9.05 -15.87
CA ARG A 96 -11.62 8.72 -15.44
C ARG A 96 -11.85 7.23 -15.20
N ARG A 97 -10.79 6.51 -14.81
CA ARG A 97 -10.80 5.09 -14.40
C ARG A 97 -11.17 4.97 -12.93
N TRP A 98 -12.42 5.33 -12.62
CA TRP A 98 -12.89 5.56 -11.24
C TRP A 98 -12.74 4.32 -10.35
N ALA A 99 -13.09 3.13 -10.85
CA ALA A 99 -13.01 1.91 -10.06
C ALA A 99 -11.57 1.60 -9.65
N GLU A 100 -10.63 1.70 -10.59
CA GLU A 100 -9.20 1.49 -10.33
C GLU A 100 -8.61 2.58 -9.44
N ALA A 101 -9.01 3.84 -9.65
CA ALA A 101 -8.60 4.96 -8.81
C ALA A 101 -9.09 4.80 -7.38
N THR A 102 -10.34 4.35 -7.17
CA THR A 102 -10.87 4.04 -5.84
C THR A 102 -10.09 2.90 -5.19
N TYR A 103 -9.81 1.82 -5.92
CA TYR A 103 -9.06 0.67 -5.39
C TYR A 103 -7.65 1.05 -4.93
N VAL A 104 -6.87 1.72 -5.79
CA VAL A 104 -5.51 2.14 -5.46
C VAL A 104 -5.53 3.27 -4.44
N GLY A 105 -6.38 4.29 -4.63
CA GLY A 105 -6.45 5.47 -3.79
C GLY A 105 -6.86 5.17 -2.35
N LEU A 106 -7.85 4.30 -2.13
CA LEU A 106 -8.22 3.87 -0.77
C LEU A 106 -7.10 3.05 -0.12
N SER A 107 -6.42 2.19 -0.88
CA SER A 107 -5.27 1.43 -0.38
C SER A 107 -4.13 2.35 0.05
N VAL A 108 -3.79 3.36 -0.78
CA VAL A 108 -2.78 4.37 -0.46
C VAL A 108 -3.21 5.18 0.76
N GLY A 109 -4.46 5.65 0.81
CA GLY A 109 -4.98 6.42 1.94
C GLY A 109 -4.89 5.66 3.26
N ALA A 110 -5.28 4.38 3.27
CA ALA A 110 -5.20 3.53 4.46
C ALA A 110 -3.75 3.31 4.92
N LEU A 111 -2.81 3.09 4.00
CA LEU A 111 -1.42 2.81 4.34
C LEU A 111 -0.60 4.07 4.66
N ALA A 112 -0.98 5.21 4.09
CA ALA A 112 -0.34 6.50 4.32
C ALA A 112 -0.82 7.21 5.59
N THR A 113 -1.79 6.67 6.33
CA THR A 113 -2.37 7.28 7.55
C THR A 113 -2.03 6.52 8.83
N SER A 114 -0.84 5.93 8.88
CA SER A 114 -0.29 5.21 10.04
C SER A 114 0.91 5.97 10.63
N THR A 115 1.30 5.69 11.89
CA THR A 115 2.44 6.35 12.57
C THR A 115 3.66 6.58 11.69
N TYR A 116 4.02 5.58 10.89
CA TYR A 116 4.95 5.65 9.76
C TYR A 116 4.45 4.70 8.66
N TYR A 117 4.99 4.84 7.45
CA TYR A 117 4.67 3.96 6.33
C TYR A 117 5.24 2.57 6.57
N LEU A 118 4.41 1.57 6.36
CA LEU A 118 4.78 0.18 6.48
C LEU A 118 3.94 -0.65 5.50
N SER A 119 4.58 -1.58 4.80
CA SER A 119 3.97 -2.52 3.85
C SER A 119 3.41 -1.88 2.57
N VAL A 120 3.69 -0.62 2.29
CA VAL A 120 3.26 0.05 1.05
C VAL A 120 4.00 -0.53 -0.15
N ALA A 121 5.31 -0.75 -0.03
CA ALA A 121 6.12 -1.38 -1.06
C ALA A 121 5.55 -2.75 -1.46
N ARG A 122 5.16 -3.56 -0.48
CA ARG A 122 4.50 -4.86 -0.70
C ARG A 122 3.10 -4.71 -1.30
N ALA A 123 2.32 -3.73 -0.87
CA ALA A 123 0.99 -3.47 -1.42
C ALA A 123 0.99 -3.14 -2.91
N THR A 124 2.11 -2.59 -3.44
CA THR A 124 2.24 -2.33 -4.88
C THR A 124 2.09 -3.57 -5.76
N LEU A 125 2.41 -4.76 -5.23
CA LEU A 125 2.19 -6.04 -5.91
C LEU A 125 0.70 -6.33 -6.15
N LEU A 126 -0.18 -5.82 -5.28
CA LEU A 126 -1.62 -5.98 -5.37
C LEU A 126 -2.28 -4.92 -6.26
N TRP A 127 -1.58 -3.82 -6.55
CA TRP A 127 -2.09 -2.73 -7.37
C TRP A 127 -2.07 -3.06 -8.88
N PHE A 128 -2.80 -4.10 -9.28
CA PHE A 128 -2.99 -4.53 -10.67
C PHE A 128 -3.26 -3.39 -11.66
N PRO A 129 -3.99 -2.30 -11.33
CA PRO A 129 -4.21 -1.22 -12.28
C PRO A 129 -2.92 -0.51 -12.69
N LEU A 130 -1.93 -0.41 -11.80
CA LEU A 130 -0.65 0.21 -12.12
C LEU A 130 0.15 -0.65 -13.10
N TRP A 131 0.09 -1.98 -12.94
CA TRP A 131 0.69 -2.92 -13.90
C TRP A 131 0.02 -2.85 -15.27
N LEU A 132 -1.31 -2.64 -15.33
CA LEU A 132 -2.02 -2.39 -16.59
C LEU A 132 -1.59 -1.06 -17.24
N LEU A 133 -1.41 0.00 -16.45
CA LEU A 133 -0.89 1.28 -16.95
C LEU A 133 0.54 1.14 -17.51
N LEU A 134 1.38 0.34 -16.84
CA LEU A 134 2.74 0.05 -17.29
C LEU A 134 2.72 -0.74 -18.61
N ALA A 135 1.87 -1.75 -18.73
CA ALA A 135 1.70 -2.53 -19.96
C ALA A 135 1.20 -1.66 -21.13
N GLU A 136 0.22 -0.78 -20.88
CA GLU A 136 -0.26 0.19 -21.86
C GLU A 136 0.84 1.16 -22.30
N ALA A 137 1.68 1.63 -21.37
CA ALA A 137 2.83 2.48 -21.67
C ALA A 137 3.88 1.74 -22.51
N ALA A 138 4.16 0.46 -22.19
CA ALA A 138 5.06 -0.38 -22.95
C ALA A 138 4.57 -0.64 -24.37
N GLY A 139 3.27 -0.83 -24.58
CA GLY A 139 2.67 -0.98 -25.91
C GLY A 139 2.77 0.29 -26.77
N ARG A 140 2.78 1.48 -26.16
CA ARG A 140 2.90 2.76 -26.89
C ARG A 140 4.33 3.24 -27.08
N ARG A 141 5.24 2.89 -26.16
CA ARG A 141 6.61 3.41 -26.12
C ARG A 141 7.58 2.27 -25.96
N ARG A 142 8.28 1.93 -27.06
CA ARG A 142 9.27 0.85 -27.12
C ARG A 142 10.39 0.90 -26.06
N TRP A 143 10.67 2.08 -25.49
CA TRP A 143 11.72 2.25 -24.48
C TRP A 143 11.27 1.86 -23.06
N VAL A 144 9.97 1.77 -22.79
CA VAL A 144 9.47 1.50 -21.43
C VAL A 144 9.84 0.08 -21.00
N HIS A 145 9.77 -0.90 -21.90
CA HIS A 145 10.14 -2.28 -21.61
C HIS A 145 11.62 -2.44 -21.22
N PRO A 146 12.61 -1.97 -22.00
CA PRO A 146 14.02 -2.07 -21.59
C PRO A 146 14.31 -1.26 -20.32
N VAL A 147 13.69 -0.09 -20.11
CA VAL A 147 13.85 0.66 -18.86
C VAL A 147 13.28 -0.12 -17.67
N TYR A 148 12.11 -0.73 -17.80
CA TYR A 148 11.54 -1.58 -16.76
C TYR A 148 12.49 -2.71 -16.40
N LEU A 149 13.00 -3.46 -17.38
CA LEU A 149 13.95 -4.55 -17.12
C LEU A 149 15.27 -4.05 -16.51
N ALA A 150 15.80 -2.93 -17.01
CA ALA A 150 17.03 -2.34 -16.51
C ALA A 150 16.92 -1.88 -15.05
N VAL A 151 15.72 -1.53 -14.58
CA VAL A 151 15.46 -1.16 -13.18
C VAL A 151 15.09 -2.37 -12.33
N SER A 152 14.18 -3.22 -12.82
CA SER A 152 13.63 -4.33 -12.05
C SER A 152 14.65 -5.44 -11.81
N ALA A 153 15.48 -5.76 -12.81
CA ALA A 153 16.43 -6.87 -12.68
C ALA A 153 17.52 -6.59 -11.61
N PRO A 154 18.21 -5.42 -11.60
CA PRO A 154 19.14 -5.10 -10.52
C PRO A 154 18.45 -5.00 -9.15
N LEU A 155 17.25 -4.42 -9.10
CA LEU A 155 16.49 -4.32 -7.86
C LEU A 155 16.17 -5.70 -7.29
N MET A 156 15.73 -6.64 -8.13
CA MET A 156 15.49 -8.04 -7.73
C MET A 156 16.76 -8.70 -7.20
N VAL A 157 17.90 -8.50 -7.86
CA VAL A 157 19.19 -9.04 -7.38
C VAL A 157 19.53 -8.48 -6.00
N VAL A 158 19.43 -7.16 -5.80
CA VAL A 158 19.69 -6.53 -4.49
C VAL A 158 18.74 -7.06 -3.42
N VAL A 159 17.44 -7.17 -3.72
CA VAL A 159 16.45 -7.70 -2.77
C VAL A 159 16.74 -9.16 -2.41
N VAL A 160 17.05 -10.02 -3.39
CA VAL A 160 17.40 -11.43 -3.13
C VAL A 160 18.67 -11.55 -2.27
N LEU A 161 19.71 -10.77 -2.59
CA LEU A 161 20.97 -10.80 -1.83
C LEU A 161 20.79 -10.30 -0.40
N THR A 162 20.04 -9.20 -0.22
CA THR A 162 19.77 -8.64 1.12
C THR A 162 18.89 -9.55 1.95
N PHE A 163 17.88 -10.19 1.34
CA PHE A 163 17.03 -11.17 2.00
C PHE A 163 17.82 -12.42 2.43
N THR A 164 18.59 -13.01 1.51
CA THR A 164 19.37 -14.22 1.80
C THR A 164 20.52 -13.98 2.78
N ALA A 165 21.04 -12.76 2.86
CA ALA A 165 22.04 -12.35 3.85
C ALA A 165 21.44 -11.98 5.22
N GLY A 166 20.12 -12.07 5.42
CA GLY A 166 19.47 -11.69 6.68
C GLY A 166 19.47 -10.19 6.98
N ARG A 167 19.71 -9.34 5.96
CA ARG A 167 19.79 -7.87 6.07
C ARG A 167 18.50 -7.18 5.63
N TRP A 168 17.41 -7.94 5.60
CA TRP A 168 16.12 -7.49 5.10
C TRP A 168 15.14 -7.27 6.25
N VAL A 169 14.46 -6.13 6.24
CA VAL A 169 13.59 -5.69 7.34
C VAL A 169 12.17 -5.32 6.86
N GLY A 170 11.70 -5.92 5.77
CA GLY A 170 10.44 -5.56 5.07
C GLY A 170 9.42 -6.69 4.90
#